data_AF-A0A420QDZ1-F1
#
_entry.id   AF-A0A420QDZ1-F1
#
_cell.length_a   1.000
_cell.length_b   1.000
_cell.length_c   1.000
_cell.angle_alpha   90.00
_cell.angle_beta   90.00
_cell.angle_gamma   90.00
#
_symmetry.space_group_name_H-M   'P 1'
#
loop_
_entity.id
_entity.type
_entity.pdbx_description
1 polymer ?
#
loop_
_entity_poly.entity_id
_entity_poly.type
_entity_poly.pdbx_seq_one_letter_code
_entity_poly.pdbx_strand_id
1 'polypeptide(L)'
;MFTEEGGWPFGKVKDSDPLIDRQRELGLDNPVRKTNIVLADEGKAQGVETFNIPIQLTYGRGSGECRKLSVNIPALIRTSIKLKTVHKFDQNSTPGNVHISDLTDLYVLILNKILKEEPIAVGTDRYFFSVAHRISWWKIMDKIAEGLYARGLVDEPTPKIWPNYDVAADALGFPRKFIRPMCMPKQVSLDLEMIQRLTSLSGDLEPANGTALGWRPKQDSEQKCLDQIDQEINDVEELDTVRMGLFDTLIDEQK
;
A
#
# COMPACT_ATOMS: atom_id res chain seq x y z
N MET A 1 -0.74 1.46 9.26
CA MET A 1 -0.12 1.10 10.57
C MET A 1 0.79 2.23 11.01
N PHE A 2 1.81 2.58 10.23
CA PHE A 2 2.78 3.62 10.57
C PHE A 2 2.33 5.03 10.14
N THR A 3 1.07 5.36 10.43
CA THR A 3 0.46 6.66 10.11
C THR A 3 -0.37 7.11 11.30
N GLU A 4 -0.68 8.40 11.39
CA GLU A 4 -1.56 8.92 12.45
C GLU A 4 -2.92 8.19 12.45
N GLU A 5 -3.53 8.01 11.28
CA GLU A 5 -4.76 7.21 11.12
C GLU A 5 -4.60 5.75 11.50
N GLY A 6 -3.37 5.22 11.44
CA GLY A 6 -3.01 3.87 11.84
C GLY A 6 -2.72 3.74 13.35
N GLY A 7 -2.80 4.84 14.10
CA GLY A 7 -2.46 4.91 15.52
C GLY A 7 -0.96 5.00 15.79
N TRP A 8 -0.17 5.58 14.87
CA TRP A 8 1.27 5.82 15.03
C TRP A 8 1.55 7.29 15.38
N PRO A 9 1.92 7.61 16.63
CA PRO A 9 2.09 8.99 17.08
C PRO A 9 3.51 9.54 16.86
N PHE A 10 4.45 8.71 16.41
CA PHE A 10 5.88 9.06 16.39
C PHE A 10 6.32 9.82 15.13
N GLY A 11 5.39 10.14 14.23
CA GLY A 11 5.67 10.83 12.97
C GLY A 11 6.45 9.95 11.98
N LYS A 12 7.46 10.54 11.34
CA LYS A 12 8.30 9.86 10.34
C LYS A 12 8.94 8.60 10.93
N VAL A 13 9.01 7.55 10.13
CA VAL A 13 9.56 6.26 10.53
C VAL A 13 10.46 5.68 9.44
N LYS A 14 11.59 5.11 9.85
CA LYS A 14 12.48 4.34 8.99
C LYS A 14 12.32 2.86 9.29
N ASP A 15 12.49 2.03 8.28
CA ASP A 15 12.55 0.58 8.49
C ASP A 15 13.81 0.13 9.25
N SER A 16 14.80 1.01 9.41
CA SER A 16 15.99 0.81 10.25
C SER A 16 15.80 1.19 11.72
N ASP A 17 14.66 1.80 12.09
CA ASP A 17 14.35 2.16 13.47
C ASP A 17 13.94 0.91 14.31
N PRO A 18 13.98 0.97 15.66
CA PRO A 18 13.50 -0.10 16.53
C PRO A 18 11.96 -0.18 16.57
N LEU A 19 11.35 -0.61 15.46
CA LEU A 19 9.92 -0.61 15.23
C LEU A 19 9.13 -1.54 16.15
N ILE A 20 9.69 -2.67 16.57
CA ILE A 20 9.00 -3.61 17.47
C ILE A 20 8.84 -3.00 18.84
N ASP A 21 9.86 -2.33 19.38
CA ASP A 21 9.79 -1.65 20.67
C ASP A 21 8.76 -0.51 20.64
N ARG A 22 8.77 0.30 19.58
CA ARG A 22 7.75 1.34 19.39
C ARG A 22 6.34 0.77 19.26
N GLN A 23 6.18 -0.39 18.63
CA GLN A 23 4.90 -1.07 18.56
C GLN A 23 4.43 -1.56 19.93
N ARG A 24 5.34 -2.07 20.78
CA ARG A 24 5.00 -2.49 22.16
C ARG A 24 4.46 -1.31 22.99
N GLU A 25 5.02 -0.11 22.84
CA GLU A 25 4.54 1.11 23.53
C GLU A 25 3.07 1.44 23.20
N LEU A 26 2.60 1.07 22.02
CA LEU A 26 1.26 1.40 21.53
C LEU A 26 0.19 0.34 21.86
N GLY A 27 0.55 -0.77 22.50
CA GLY A 27 -0.37 -1.87 22.85
C GLY A 27 -0.80 -2.76 21.67
N LEU A 28 -1.64 -3.77 21.94
CA LEU A 28 -1.92 -4.90 21.01
C LEU A 28 -3.26 -4.79 20.25
N ASP A 29 -3.98 -3.67 20.34
CA ASP A 29 -5.32 -3.52 19.74
C ASP A 29 -5.33 -3.53 18.21
N ASN A 30 -4.17 -3.29 17.59
CA ASN A 30 -4.00 -3.43 16.14
C ASN A 30 -3.55 -4.87 15.82
N PRO A 31 -4.32 -5.65 15.04
CA PRO A 31 -4.02 -7.06 14.80
C PRO A 31 -2.69 -7.27 14.06
N VAL A 32 -2.35 -6.39 13.12
CA VAL A 32 -1.09 -6.48 12.38
C VAL A 32 0.10 -6.21 13.30
N ARG A 33 -0.05 -5.23 14.21
CA ARG A 33 0.97 -4.93 15.23
C ARG A 33 1.17 -6.09 16.19
N LYS A 34 0.08 -6.70 16.65
CA LYS A 34 0.12 -7.89 17.50
C LYS A 34 0.89 -9.01 16.81
N THR A 35 0.61 -9.27 15.52
CA THR A 35 1.34 -10.27 14.72
C THR A 35 2.83 -9.95 14.64
N ASN A 36 3.20 -8.70 14.36
CA ASN A 36 4.59 -8.29 14.28
C ASN A 36 5.37 -8.56 15.57
N ILE A 37 4.77 -8.21 16.73
CA ILE A 37 5.38 -8.42 18.05
C ILE A 37 5.52 -9.92 18.34
N VAL A 38 4.46 -10.71 18.12
CA VAL A 38 4.49 -12.16 18.35
C VAL A 38 5.54 -12.84 17.47
N LEU A 39 5.64 -12.45 16.19
CA LEU A 39 6.64 -12.98 15.27
C LEU A 39 8.06 -12.68 15.77
N ALA A 40 8.31 -11.45 16.24
CA ALA A 40 9.61 -11.06 16.77
C ALA A 40 9.98 -11.82 18.06
N ASP A 41 9.02 -11.97 18.97
CA ASP A 41 9.20 -12.67 20.24
C ASP A 41 9.46 -14.16 20.03
N GLU A 42 8.64 -14.82 19.19
CA GLU A 42 8.78 -16.25 18.90
C GLU A 42 10.04 -16.55 18.08
N GLY A 43 10.36 -15.72 17.09
CA GLY A 43 11.61 -15.85 16.33
C GLY A 43 12.84 -15.81 17.24
N LYS A 44 12.87 -14.85 18.18
CA LYS A 44 13.93 -14.77 19.18
C LYS A 44 13.96 -16.00 20.10
N ALA A 45 12.81 -16.46 20.59
CA ALA A 45 12.73 -17.61 21.49
C ALA A 45 13.22 -18.91 20.81
N GLN A 46 12.97 -19.07 19.52
CA GLN A 46 13.33 -20.25 18.73
C GLN A 46 14.72 -20.13 18.06
N GLY A 47 15.40 -18.99 18.19
CA GLY A 47 16.66 -18.74 17.47
C GLY A 47 16.49 -18.65 15.95
N VAL A 48 15.31 -18.27 15.48
CA VAL A 48 14.97 -18.10 14.06
C VAL A 48 14.96 -16.62 13.70
N GLU A 49 15.73 -16.24 12.67
CA GLU A 49 15.68 -14.89 12.14
C GLU A 49 14.34 -14.62 11.44
N THR A 50 13.72 -13.49 11.77
CA THR A 50 12.45 -13.07 11.17
C THR A 50 12.65 -11.80 10.36
N PHE A 51 11.87 -11.65 9.29
CA PHE A 51 11.94 -10.53 8.36
C PHE A 51 10.54 -9.98 8.17
N ASN A 52 10.36 -8.67 8.37
CA ASN A 52 9.06 -8.02 8.24
C ASN A 52 9.02 -7.13 6.99
N ILE A 53 8.20 -7.50 6.01
CA ILE A 53 8.03 -6.75 4.76
C ILE A 53 6.59 -6.24 4.70
N PRO A 54 6.27 -5.09 5.33
CA PRO A 54 4.92 -4.54 5.26
C PRO A 54 4.62 -4.05 3.85
N ILE A 55 3.69 -4.74 3.20
CA ILE A 55 3.27 -4.47 1.84
C ILE A 55 2.57 -3.10 1.79
N GLN A 56 3.17 -2.18 1.05
CA GLN A 56 2.61 -0.85 0.76
C GLN A 56 1.57 -0.95 -0.34
N LEU A 57 1.04 0.21 -0.78
CA LEU A 57 0.15 0.22 -1.93
C LEU A 57 0.83 -0.48 -3.13
N THR A 58 0.28 -1.61 -3.55
CA THR A 58 0.83 -2.42 -4.63
C THR A 58 -0.05 -2.29 -5.86
N TYR A 59 0.60 -2.13 -7.02
CA TYR A 59 -0.05 -2.03 -8.32
C TYR A 59 0.68 -2.88 -9.37
N GLY A 60 0.04 -3.07 -10.52
CA GLY A 60 0.48 -3.92 -11.61
C GLY A 60 -0.04 -5.35 -11.53
N ARG A 61 -0.13 -5.99 -12.70
CA ARG A 61 -0.57 -7.37 -12.84
C ARG A 61 0.47 -8.35 -12.32
N GLY A 62 0.05 -9.20 -11.38
CA GLY A 62 0.85 -10.31 -10.90
C GLY A 62 1.07 -11.39 -11.98
N SER A 63 2.27 -11.99 -11.99
CA SER A 63 2.62 -13.12 -12.86
C SER A 63 2.44 -14.49 -12.20
N GLY A 64 2.13 -14.54 -10.90
CA GLY A 64 1.96 -15.78 -10.15
C GLY A 64 0.69 -16.56 -10.48
N GLU A 65 0.62 -17.81 -10.04
CA GLU A 65 -0.49 -18.74 -10.32
C GLU A 65 -1.83 -18.37 -9.66
N CYS A 66 -1.78 -17.56 -8.61
CA CYS A 66 -2.94 -17.22 -7.78
C CYS A 66 -3.52 -15.85 -8.15
N ARG A 67 -3.86 -15.03 -7.15
CA ARG A 67 -4.46 -13.71 -7.34
C ARG A 67 -3.47 -12.79 -8.07
N LYS A 68 -3.86 -12.33 -9.25
CA LYS A 68 -3.05 -11.44 -10.11
C LYS A 68 -3.42 -9.95 -10.00
N LEU A 69 -4.55 -9.65 -9.36
CA LEU A 69 -4.99 -8.29 -9.08
C LEU A 69 -4.64 -7.88 -7.66
N SER A 70 -4.17 -6.64 -7.51
CA SER A 70 -4.01 -5.99 -6.21
C SER A 70 -5.37 -5.71 -5.55
N VAL A 71 -5.37 -4.97 -4.43
CA VAL A 71 -6.60 -4.70 -3.66
C VAL A 71 -7.18 -3.32 -3.98
N ASN A 72 -6.39 -2.26 -3.79
CA ASN A 72 -6.90 -0.90 -3.73
C ASN A 72 -7.39 -0.37 -5.10
N ILE A 73 -6.51 -0.33 -6.11
CA ILE A 73 -6.86 0.20 -7.44
C ILE A 73 -7.99 -0.65 -8.07
N PRO A 74 -7.94 -1.99 -8.04
CA PRO A 74 -9.07 -2.82 -8.49
C PRO A 74 -10.39 -2.55 -7.75
N ALA A 75 -10.38 -2.36 -6.43
CA ALA A 75 -11.59 -2.01 -5.69
C ALA A 75 -12.19 -0.67 -6.12
N LEU A 76 -11.34 0.33 -6.36
CA LEU A 76 -11.77 1.64 -6.86
C LEU A 76 -12.39 1.53 -8.26
N ILE A 77 -11.77 0.77 -9.15
CA ILE A 77 -12.27 0.54 -10.52
C ILE A 77 -13.62 -0.20 -10.48
N ARG A 78 -13.69 -1.34 -9.78
CA ARG A 78 -14.95 -2.12 -9.62
C ARG A 78 -16.09 -1.25 -9.09
N THR A 79 -15.82 -0.50 -8.02
CA THR A 79 -16.82 0.35 -7.37
C THR A 79 -17.27 1.47 -8.30
N SER A 80 -16.35 2.06 -9.05
CA SER A 80 -16.67 3.11 -10.02
C SER A 80 -17.56 2.60 -11.14
N ILE A 81 -17.25 1.43 -11.70
CA ILE A 81 -18.09 0.77 -12.72
C ILE A 81 -19.49 0.49 -12.18
N LYS A 82 -19.57 -0.08 -10.96
CA LYS A 82 -20.85 -0.39 -10.30
C LYS A 82 -21.71 0.85 -10.07
N LEU A 83 -21.09 1.96 -9.68
CA LEU A 83 -21.77 3.22 -9.39
C LEU A 83 -21.96 4.13 -10.62
N LYS A 84 -21.41 3.74 -11.78
CA LYS A 84 -21.32 4.58 -12.99
C LYS A 84 -20.69 5.96 -12.75
N THR A 85 -19.88 6.07 -11.71
CA THR A 85 -19.26 7.33 -11.28
C THR A 85 -18.00 7.02 -10.47
N VAL A 86 -16.90 7.68 -10.82
CA VAL A 86 -15.67 7.63 -10.02
C VAL A 86 -15.79 8.54 -8.81
N HIS A 87 -15.35 8.08 -7.65
CA HIS A 87 -15.36 8.87 -6.43
C HIS A 87 -13.96 9.00 -5.82
N LYS A 88 -13.61 10.19 -5.34
CA LYS A 88 -12.39 10.48 -4.58
C LYS A 88 -12.72 11.03 -3.20
N PHE A 89 -11.73 11.00 -2.31
CA PHE A 89 -11.85 11.62 -0.99
C PHE A 89 -11.67 13.13 -1.09
N ASP A 90 -12.19 13.84 -0.10
CA ASP A 90 -12.18 15.30 0.06
C ASP A 90 -10.76 15.88 0.23
N GLN A 91 -9.79 15.05 0.61
CA GLN A 91 -8.38 15.41 0.75
C GLN A 91 -7.52 14.56 -0.18
N ASN A 92 -6.42 15.15 -0.65
CA ASN A 92 -5.41 14.41 -1.38
C ASN A 92 -4.43 13.74 -0.42
N SER A 93 -3.83 12.62 -0.82
CA SER A 93 -2.76 11.96 -0.10
C SER A 93 -1.70 11.45 -1.07
N THR A 94 -0.48 11.21 -0.58
CA THR A 94 0.66 10.76 -1.40
C THR A 94 1.28 9.46 -0.86
N PRO A 95 0.52 8.35 -0.81
CA PRO A 95 1.00 7.10 -0.24
C PRO A 95 2.28 6.60 -0.93
N GLY A 96 3.13 5.96 -0.12
CA GLY A 96 4.23 5.16 -0.63
C GLY A 96 3.66 3.94 -1.34
N ASN A 97 4.22 3.62 -2.50
CA ASN A 97 3.71 2.54 -3.33
C ASN A 97 4.84 1.79 -4.04
N VAL A 98 4.51 0.62 -4.58
CA VAL A 98 5.45 -0.28 -5.25
C VAL A 98 4.74 -1.09 -6.32
N HIS A 99 5.39 -1.27 -7.47
CA HIS A 99 4.88 -2.19 -8.47
C HIS A 99 5.14 -3.65 -8.04
N ILE A 100 4.24 -4.57 -8.36
CA ILE A 100 4.35 -5.99 -7.96
C ILE A 100 5.69 -6.63 -8.37
N SER A 101 6.26 -6.25 -9.51
CA SER A 101 7.58 -6.73 -9.94
C SER A 101 8.69 -6.28 -8.99
N ASP A 102 8.69 -5.02 -8.56
CA ASP A 102 9.73 -4.47 -7.69
C ASP A 102 9.59 -5.01 -6.26
N LEU A 103 8.35 -5.22 -5.80
CA LEU A 103 8.08 -5.92 -4.55
C LEU A 103 8.65 -7.34 -4.59
N THR A 104 8.40 -8.06 -5.69
CA THR A 104 8.92 -9.43 -5.86
C THR A 104 10.46 -9.43 -5.92
N ASP A 105 11.08 -8.45 -6.61
CA ASP A 105 12.54 -8.28 -6.64
C ASP A 105 13.12 -8.09 -5.23
N LEU A 106 12.41 -7.40 -4.31
CA LEU A 106 12.84 -7.26 -2.91
C LEU A 106 12.80 -8.60 -2.16
N TYR A 107 11.73 -9.38 -2.31
CA TYR A 107 11.64 -10.72 -1.73
C TYR A 107 12.75 -11.64 -2.25
N VAL A 108 12.97 -11.64 -3.56
CA VAL A 108 14.02 -12.44 -4.20
C VAL A 108 15.41 -12.02 -3.72
N LEU A 109 15.67 -10.72 -3.56
CA LEU A 109 16.94 -10.21 -3.03
C LEU A 109 17.22 -10.74 -1.61
N ILE A 110 16.23 -10.64 -0.71
CA ILE A 110 16.37 -11.11 0.67
C ILE A 110 16.55 -12.63 0.70
N LEU A 111 15.72 -13.37 -0.04
CA LEU A 111 15.80 -14.83 -0.12
C LEU A 111 17.16 -15.30 -0.67
N ASN A 112 17.67 -14.67 -1.72
CA ASN A 112 18.98 -15.01 -2.28
C ASN A 112 20.12 -14.82 -1.28
N LYS A 113 20.05 -13.79 -0.42
CA LYS A 113 21.05 -13.59 0.63
C LYS A 113 20.97 -14.67 1.71
N ILE A 114 19.76 -15.02 2.13
CA ILE A 114 19.53 -16.12 3.09
C ILE A 114 20.11 -17.43 2.53
N LEU A 115 19.76 -17.79 1.29
CA LEU A 115 20.21 -19.04 0.66
C LEU A 115 21.73 -19.12 0.43
N LYS A 116 22.40 -17.97 0.31
CA LYS A 116 23.86 -17.88 0.17
C LYS A 116 24.60 -17.69 1.49
N GLU A 117 23.87 -17.67 2.61
CA GLU A 117 24.43 -17.37 3.93
C GLU A 117 25.17 -16.01 3.97
N GLU A 118 24.73 -15.06 3.13
CA GLU A 118 25.27 -13.70 3.13
C GLU A 118 24.67 -12.91 4.29
N PRO A 119 25.48 -12.19 5.09
CA PRO A 119 24.96 -11.41 6.21
C PRO A 119 24.01 -10.30 5.72
N ILE A 120 22.80 -10.26 6.27
CA ILE A 120 21.84 -9.18 6.07
C ILE A 120 22.04 -8.17 7.20
N ALA A 121 23.01 -7.27 7.03
CA ALA A 121 23.40 -6.26 8.02
C ALA A 121 22.45 -5.05 7.99
N VAL A 122 21.20 -5.27 8.39
CA VAL A 122 20.16 -4.23 8.55
C VAL A 122 19.78 -4.08 10.03
N GLY A 123 18.89 -3.13 10.35
CA GLY A 123 18.41 -2.91 11.72
C GLY A 123 17.93 -4.18 12.42
N THR A 124 17.96 -4.20 13.75
CA THR A 124 17.69 -5.38 14.59
C THR A 124 16.34 -6.03 14.33
N ASP A 125 15.35 -5.23 13.96
CA ASP A 125 13.97 -5.67 13.76
C ASP A 125 13.70 -6.14 12.33
N ARG A 126 14.69 -6.00 11.43
CA ARG A 126 14.71 -6.51 10.05
C ARG A 126 13.43 -6.18 9.27
N TYR A 127 12.99 -4.93 9.39
CA TYR A 127 11.91 -4.39 8.57
C TYR A 127 12.42 -3.97 7.19
N PHE A 128 11.59 -4.12 6.17
CA PHE A 128 11.86 -3.65 4.82
C PHE A 128 10.62 -2.96 4.26
N PHE A 129 10.62 -1.63 4.27
CA PHE A 129 9.52 -0.89 3.68
C PHE A 129 9.61 -0.98 2.15
N SER A 130 8.60 -1.58 1.52
CA SER A 130 8.51 -1.70 0.07
C SER A 130 7.96 -0.41 -0.55
N VAL A 131 8.67 0.71 -0.40
CA VAL A 131 8.31 2.00 -1.01
C VAL A 131 9.28 2.27 -2.16
N ALA A 132 8.78 2.21 -3.40
CA ALA A 132 9.56 2.55 -4.59
C ALA A 132 9.45 4.05 -4.92
N HIS A 133 8.24 4.60 -4.81
CA HIS A 133 7.95 6.01 -5.02
C HIS A 133 6.64 6.40 -4.33
N ARG A 134 6.20 7.65 -4.53
CA ARG A 134 4.92 8.17 -4.00
C ARG A 134 4.04 8.66 -5.13
N ILE A 135 2.73 8.58 -4.93
CA ILE A 135 1.75 8.93 -5.95
C ILE A 135 0.59 9.72 -5.36
N SER A 136 0.21 10.80 -6.03
CA SER A 136 -1.01 11.56 -5.70
C SER A 136 -2.25 10.70 -5.90
N TRP A 137 -3.00 10.47 -4.83
CA TRP A 137 -4.23 9.69 -4.87
C TRP A 137 -5.26 10.32 -5.81
N TRP A 138 -5.37 11.64 -5.83
CA TRP A 138 -6.24 12.34 -6.78
C TRP A 138 -5.86 12.10 -8.23
N LYS A 139 -4.56 12.06 -8.57
CA LYS A 139 -4.14 11.78 -9.96
C LYS A 139 -4.53 10.36 -10.40
N ILE A 140 -4.45 9.38 -9.49
CA ILE A 140 -4.97 8.03 -9.76
C ILE A 140 -6.47 8.09 -10.06
N MET A 141 -7.25 8.78 -9.23
CA MET A 141 -8.70 8.87 -9.42
C MET A 141 -9.07 9.58 -10.72
N ASP A 142 -8.34 10.64 -11.08
CA ASP A 142 -8.54 11.35 -12.35
C ASP A 142 -8.24 10.42 -13.54
N LYS A 143 -7.14 9.64 -13.50
CA LYS A 143 -6.82 8.66 -14.54
C LYS A 143 -7.82 7.51 -14.64
N ILE A 144 -8.34 7.02 -13.51
CA ILE A 144 -9.42 6.03 -13.50
C ILE A 144 -10.68 6.61 -14.17
N ALA A 145 -11.04 7.86 -13.87
CA ALA A 145 -12.21 8.52 -14.46
C ALA A 145 -12.07 8.70 -15.98
N GLU A 146 -10.92 9.19 -16.43
CA GLU A 146 -10.60 9.30 -17.86
C GLU A 146 -10.70 7.94 -18.56
N GLY A 147 -10.05 6.91 -18.02
CA GLY A 147 -9.99 5.58 -18.63
C GLY A 147 -11.34 4.85 -18.66
N LEU A 148 -12.13 4.95 -17.58
CA LEU A 148 -13.46 4.34 -17.53
C LEU A 148 -14.47 5.08 -18.42
N TYR A 149 -14.39 6.40 -18.50
CA TYR A 149 -15.29 7.20 -19.35
C TYR A 149 -15.02 6.91 -20.83
N ALA A 150 -13.75 6.79 -21.24
CA ALA A 150 -13.37 6.41 -22.60
C ALA A 150 -13.92 5.03 -23.03
N ARG A 151 -14.21 4.16 -22.06
CA ARG A 151 -14.83 2.83 -22.26
C ARG A 151 -16.37 2.85 -22.14
N GLY A 152 -16.99 3.98 -21.85
CA GLY A 152 -18.43 4.08 -21.58
C GLY A 152 -18.87 3.38 -20.29
N LEU A 153 -17.94 3.16 -19.35
CA LEU A 153 -18.20 2.43 -18.10
C LEU A 153 -18.68 3.35 -16.96
N VAL A 154 -18.44 4.65 -17.06
CA VAL A 154 -18.93 5.71 -16.15
C VAL A 154 -19.49 6.88 -16.96
N ASP A 155 -20.31 7.70 -16.32
CA ASP A 155 -21.07 8.76 -17.00
C ASP A 155 -20.28 10.06 -17.23
N GLU A 156 -19.23 10.30 -16.43
CA GLU A 156 -18.42 11.53 -16.45
C GLU A 156 -16.91 11.19 -16.36
N PRO A 157 -16.03 11.96 -17.04
CA PRO A 157 -14.58 11.75 -17.00
C PRO A 157 -13.92 12.38 -15.76
N THR A 158 -14.68 12.80 -14.75
CA THR A 158 -14.17 13.46 -13.55
C THR A 158 -14.70 12.80 -12.27
N PRO A 159 -13.86 12.69 -11.23
CA PRO A 159 -14.29 12.06 -9.97
C PRO A 159 -15.11 13.01 -9.08
N LYS A 160 -16.16 12.47 -8.45
CA LYS A 160 -16.98 13.17 -7.44
C LYS A 160 -16.43 12.92 -6.03
N ILE A 161 -16.76 13.79 -5.07
CA ILE A 161 -16.34 13.60 -3.68
C ILE A 161 -17.26 12.59 -2.99
N TRP A 162 -16.69 11.63 -2.26
CA TRP A 162 -17.46 10.76 -1.38
C TRP A 162 -18.23 11.58 -0.33
N PRO A 163 -19.51 11.28 -0.04
CA PRO A 163 -20.27 12.00 0.98
C PRO A 163 -19.64 11.94 2.38
N ASN A 164 -19.07 10.78 2.74
CA ASN A 164 -18.28 10.55 3.94
C ASN A 164 -17.52 9.22 3.84
N TYR A 165 -16.67 8.93 4.83
CA TYR A 165 -15.83 7.73 4.87
C TYR A 165 -16.60 6.42 5.07
N ASP A 166 -17.76 6.43 5.74
CA ASP A 166 -18.57 5.22 5.94
C ASP A 166 -19.21 4.79 4.62
N VAL A 167 -19.74 5.75 3.85
CA VAL A 167 -20.26 5.50 2.50
C VAL A 167 -19.15 4.97 1.59
N ALA A 168 -17.95 5.55 1.65
CA ALA A 168 -16.82 5.07 0.88
C ALA A 168 -16.43 3.63 1.28
N ALA A 169 -16.36 3.34 2.57
CA ALA A 169 -16.02 2.01 3.11
C ALA A 169 -17.02 0.94 2.66
N ASP A 170 -18.31 1.22 2.81
CA ASP A 170 -19.40 0.30 2.43
C ASP A 170 -19.40 0.06 0.91
N ALA A 171 -19.17 1.10 0.11
CA ALA A 171 -19.12 0.98 -1.35
C ALA A 171 -17.90 0.19 -1.84
N LEU A 172 -16.73 0.41 -1.22
CA LEU A 172 -15.47 -0.24 -1.57
C LEU A 172 -15.33 -1.65 -0.99
N GLY A 173 -16.18 -2.02 -0.02
CA GLY A 173 -16.09 -3.29 0.70
C GLY A 173 -14.91 -3.34 1.68
N PHE A 174 -14.49 -2.18 2.20
CA PHE A 174 -13.42 -2.09 3.20
C PHE A 174 -14.00 -1.91 4.60
N PRO A 175 -13.36 -2.46 5.66
CA PRO A 175 -13.83 -2.22 7.02
C PRO A 175 -13.77 -0.73 7.36
N ARG A 176 -14.85 -0.17 7.90
CA ARG A 176 -14.96 1.26 8.24
C ARG A 176 -13.81 1.76 9.12
N LYS A 177 -13.33 0.95 10.06
CA LYS A 177 -12.17 1.27 10.92
C LYS A 177 -10.87 1.49 10.13
N PHE A 178 -10.73 0.88 8.95
CA PHE A 178 -9.49 0.87 8.17
C PHE A 178 -9.53 1.69 6.88
N ILE A 179 -10.70 2.22 6.48
CA ILE A 179 -10.82 3.02 5.24
C ILE A 179 -9.86 4.21 5.21
N ARG A 180 -9.72 4.91 6.33
CA ARG A 180 -8.81 6.06 6.47
C ARG A 180 -7.35 5.63 6.32
N PRO A 181 -6.79 4.74 7.15
CA PRO A 181 -5.38 4.34 7.00
C PRO A 181 -5.07 3.58 5.71
N MET A 182 -6.06 2.95 5.04
CA MET A 182 -5.86 2.26 3.76
C MET A 182 -5.88 3.21 2.57
N CYS A 183 -6.84 4.12 2.51
CA CYS A 183 -7.08 4.94 1.32
C CYS A 183 -6.63 6.39 1.48
N MET A 184 -6.52 6.89 2.71
CA MET A 184 -6.17 8.27 3.04
C MET A 184 -5.14 8.32 4.19
N PRO A 185 -3.98 7.66 4.08
CA PRO A 185 -2.94 7.85 5.07
C PRO A 185 -2.48 9.31 4.98
N LYS A 186 -2.72 10.13 6.03
CA LYS A 186 -2.09 11.44 6.09
C LYS A 186 -0.62 11.19 6.23
N GLN A 187 0.11 11.53 5.18
CA GLN A 187 1.54 11.74 5.28
C GLN A 187 1.73 13.24 5.35
N VAL A 188 2.55 13.71 6.30
CA VAL A 188 2.72 15.12 6.63
C VAL A 188 2.85 15.94 5.35
N SER A 189 1.79 16.69 5.04
CA SER A 189 1.76 17.63 3.92
C SER A 189 2.65 18.78 4.31
N LEU A 190 3.91 18.77 3.86
CA LEU A 190 4.64 20.03 3.72
C LEU A 190 3.99 20.79 2.56
N ASP A 191 3.90 22.11 2.71
CA ASP A 191 3.31 23.00 1.72
C ASP A 191 3.84 22.70 0.32
N LEU A 192 2.95 22.73 -0.67
CA LEU A 192 3.20 22.30 -2.06
C LEU A 192 4.41 22.99 -2.71
N GLU A 193 4.78 24.20 -2.27
CA GLU A 193 5.99 24.90 -2.75
C GLU A 193 7.31 24.32 -2.19
N MET A 194 7.28 23.61 -1.06
CA MET A 194 8.45 22.96 -0.48
C MET A 194 8.69 21.55 -1.04
N ILE A 195 7.64 20.86 -1.49
CA ILE A 195 7.71 19.51 -2.08
C ILE A 195 8.59 19.49 -3.34
N GLN A 196 8.58 20.57 -4.14
CA GLN A 196 9.39 20.67 -5.35
C GLN A 196 10.89 20.85 -5.07
N ARG A 197 11.28 21.31 -3.87
CA ARG A 197 12.68 21.50 -3.46
C ARG A 197 13.26 20.35 -2.63
N LEU A 198 12.46 19.39 -2.20
CA LEU A 198 12.86 18.27 -1.32
C LEU A 198 12.56 16.89 -1.93
N THR A 199 12.84 16.72 -3.22
CA THR A 199 12.69 15.46 -3.97
C THR A 199 13.68 14.35 -3.57
N SER A 200 14.22 14.38 -2.35
CA SER A 200 14.96 13.27 -1.74
C SER A 200 14.55 12.92 -0.29
N LEU A 201 13.64 13.68 0.34
CA LEU A 201 13.26 13.46 1.75
C LEU A 201 11.83 13.93 2.04
N SER A 202 10.80 13.30 1.47
CA SER A 202 9.43 13.55 1.95
C SER A 202 8.48 12.37 1.78
N GLY A 203 7.85 12.03 2.91
CA GLY A 203 6.76 11.08 3.12
C GLY A 203 7.16 10.00 4.11
N ASP A 204 6.25 9.66 5.01
CA ASP A 204 6.60 9.28 6.38
C ASP A 204 7.11 7.85 6.60
N LEU A 205 7.33 7.09 5.53
CA LEU A 205 8.00 5.79 5.53
C LEU A 205 9.31 5.89 4.73
N GLU A 206 10.45 5.73 5.39
CA GLU A 206 11.77 5.74 4.75
C GLU A 206 12.29 4.30 4.54
N PRO A 207 12.43 3.83 3.28
CA PRO A 207 12.86 2.47 2.94
C PRO A 207 14.40 2.33 2.94
N ALA A 208 15.02 2.50 4.10
CA ALA A 208 16.48 2.51 4.25
C ALA A 208 17.09 1.11 4.08
N ASN A 209 16.51 0.08 4.69
CA ASN A 209 17.09 -1.27 4.72
C ASN A 209 17.12 -1.93 3.35
N GLY A 210 16.04 -1.83 2.56
CA GLY A 210 16.01 -2.36 1.20
C GLY A 210 17.07 -1.69 0.31
N THR A 211 17.18 -0.36 0.39
CA THR A 211 18.16 0.42 -0.36
C THR A 211 19.59 0.05 0.01
N ALA A 212 19.87 -0.11 1.31
CA ALA A 212 21.17 -0.55 1.83
C ALA A 212 21.52 -1.98 1.37
N LEU A 213 20.52 -2.84 1.18
CA LEU A 213 20.69 -4.20 0.67
C LEU A 213 20.95 -4.27 -0.84
N GLY A 214 20.83 -3.14 -1.55
CA GLY A 214 21.00 -3.07 -3.00
C GLY A 214 19.69 -3.18 -3.79
N TRP A 215 18.52 -3.12 -3.15
CA TRP A 215 17.25 -3.05 -3.86
C TRP A 215 17.15 -1.75 -4.66
N ARG A 216 16.82 -1.85 -5.94
CA ARG A 216 16.67 -0.73 -6.88
C ARG A 216 15.41 -0.95 -7.71
N PRO A 217 14.26 -0.39 -7.28
CA PRO A 217 13.01 -0.49 -8.01
C PRO A 217 13.14 0.04 -9.43
N LYS A 218 12.47 -0.60 -10.39
CA LYS A 218 12.44 -0.16 -11.80
C LYS A 218 11.23 0.73 -12.09
N GLN A 219 10.16 0.55 -11.33
CA GLN A 219 8.91 1.31 -11.37
C GLN A 219 8.95 2.36 -10.26
N ASP A 220 9.86 3.32 -10.43
CA ASP A 220 10.36 4.26 -9.43
C ASP A 220 9.83 5.69 -9.59
N SER A 221 8.79 5.90 -10.40
CA SER A 221 8.25 7.24 -10.62
C SER A 221 6.72 7.26 -10.68
N GLU A 222 6.15 8.37 -10.22
CA GLU A 222 4.71 8.63 -10.28
C GLU A 222 4.17 8.47 -11.70
N GLN A 223 4.90 8.98 -12.70
CA GLN A 223 4.48 8.91 -14.09
C GLN A 223 4.39 7.47 -14.60
N LYS A 224 5.38 6.62 -14.28
CA LYS A 224 5.34 5.19 -14.67
C LYS A 224 4.14 4.47 -14.07
N CYS A 225 3.73 4.82 -12.85
CA CYS A 225 2.52 4.28 -12.24
C CYS A 225 1.26 4.80 -12.94
N LEU A 226 1.16 6.11 -13.18
CA LEU A 226 0.02 6.72 -13.87
C LEU A 226 -0.19 6.18 -15.29
N ASP A 227 0.90 5.91 -16.01
CA ASP A 227 0.88 5.34 -17.37
C ASP A 227 0.32 3.90 -17.39
N GLN A 228 0.28 3.22 -16.24
CA GLN A 228 -0.23 1.85 -16.10
C GLN A 228 -1.68 1.79 -15.59
N ILE A 229 -2.31 2.92 -15.25
CA ILE A 229 -3.70 2.92 -14.75
C ILE A 229 -4.67 2.40 -15.81
N ASP A 230 -4.44 2.69 -17.10
CA ASP A 230 -5.26 2.12 -18.18
C ASP A 230 -5.14 0.60 -18.25
N GLN A 231 -3.93 0.07 -18.02
CA GLN A 231 -3.70 -1.37 -17.95
C GLN A 231 -4.38 -1.99 -16.72
N GLU A 232 -4.36 -1.33 -15.55
CA GLU A 232 -5.10 -1.77 -14.36
C GLU A 232 -6.61 -1.89 -14.63
N ILE A 233 -7.19 -0.97 -15.41
CA ILE A 233 -8.60 -1.06 -15.84
C ILE A 233 -8.82 -2.31 -16.70
N ASN A 234 -7.98 -2.53 -17.72
CA ASN A 234 -8.06 -3.71 -18.58
C ASN A 234 -7.91 -5.00 -17.77
N ASP A 235 -6.98 -5.03 -16.81
CA ASP A 235 -6.74 -6.20 -15.97
C ASP A 235 -7.92 -6.50 -15.06
N VAL A 236 -8.62 -5.49 -14.54
CA VAL A 236 -9.87 -5.67 -13.78
C VAL A 236 -10.97 -6.23 -14.69
N GLU A 237 -11.16 -5.68 -15.88
CA GLU A 237 -12.16 -6.19 -16.82
C GLU A 237 -11.88 -7.65 -17.25
N GLU A 238 -10.61 -8.02 -17.41
CA GLU A 238 -10.20 -9.36 -17.83
C GLU A 238 -10.26 -10.39 -16.67
N LEU A 239 -9.69 -10.04 -15.52
CA LEU A 239 -9.37 -11.00 -14.45
C LEU A 239 -10.37 -11.02 -13.31
N ASP A 240 -11.17 -9.98 -13.14
CA ASP A 240 -12.16 -9.89 -12.06
C ASP A 240 -13.47 -10.61 -12.41
N THR A 241 -13.34 -11.66 -13.22
CA THR A 241 -14.40 -12.61 -13.58
C THR A 241 -14.60 -13.61 -12.43
N VAL A 242 -15.05 -13.08 -11.29
CA VAL A 242 -15.55 -13.77 -10.08
C VAL A 242 -14.56 -14.71 -9.40
N ARG A 243 -14.02 -14.31 -8.23
CA ARG A 243 -13.69 -15.22 -7.10
C ARG A 243 -13.51 -14.48 -5.77
N MET A 244 -14.12 -15.04 -4.72
CA MET A 244 -14.13 -14.58 -3.33
C MET A 244 -12.72 -14.30 -2.78
N GLY A 245 -12.54 -13.14 -2.12
CA GLY A 245 -11.29 -12.72 -1.49
C GLY A 245 -11.32 -12.77 0.05
N LEU A 246 -10.15 -12.53 0.67
CA LEU A 246 -9.98 -12.48 2.14
C LEU A 246 -10.92 -11.47 2.82
N PHE A 247 -11.22 -10.36 2.17
CA PHE A 247 -12.17 -9.37 2.69
C PHE A 247 -13.60 -9.91 2.80
N ASP A 248 -14.02 -10.79 1.88
CA ASP A 248 -15.34 -11.43 1.96
C ASP A 248 -15.43 -12.31 3.21
N THR A 249 -14.34 -13.02 3.54
CA THR A 249 -14.23 -13.83 4.78
C THR A 249 -14.28 -12.98 6.03
N LEU A 250 -13.59 -11.83 6.05
CA LEU A 250 -13.57 -10.90 7.18
C LEU A 250 -14.90 -10.15 7.39
N ILE A 251 -15.68 -9.97 6.32
CA ILE A 251 -17.02 -9.37 6.39
C ILE A 251 -18.04 -10.36 6.97
N ASP A 252 -17.95 -11.64 6.62
CA ASP A 252 -18.85 -12.66 7.16
C ASP A 252 -18.62 -12.96 8.65
N GLU A 253 -17.42 -12.72 9.19
CA GLU A 253 -17.13 -12.80 10.63
C GLU A 253 -17.72 -11.63 11.44
N GLN A 254 -18.28 -10.61 10.79
CA GLN A 254 -18.86 -9.42 11.42
C GLN A 254 -20.40 -9.37 11.40
N LYS A 255 -21.06 -10.43 10.89
CA LYS A 255 -22.52 -10.63 11.00
C LYS A 255 -22.86 -11.43 12.25
#